data_AF-A0A822AAY3-F1
#
_entry.id   AF-A0A822AAY3-F1
#
_cell.length_a   1.000
_cell.length_b   1.000
_cell.length_c   1.000
_cell.angle_alpha   90.00
_cell.angle_beta   90.00
_cell.angle_gamma   90.00
#
_symmetry.space_group_name_H-M   'P 1'
#
loop_
_entity.id
_entity.type
_entity.pdbx_description
1 polymer ?
#
loop_
_entity_poly.entity_id
_entity_poly.type
_entity_poly.pdbx_seq_one_letter_code
_entity_poly.pdbx_strand_id
1 'polypeptide(L)'
;MSAIHIHRLIYDYGNYTLDISGPLMINTQKLTALAFAFYDGYRSQQRAKRRRPDDDKDFPPLNADQEKQKITDIPHPIEFLSYVFYFHGICVGPLCFYKDYLDYIEGRNLLVIPTSRAENTETSDTTDEYRPEIVQPSTFWPVCTKLAQCALWGYILLFYTPYFTIEYNISKEMVNSPLFKRIQYLLFSTFCTRAK
;
A
#
# COMPACT_ATOMS: atom_id res chain seq x y z
N MET A 1 -8.70 18.02 -10.61
CA MET A 1 -9.61 16.99 -10.05
C MET A 1 -11.06 17.46 -10.00
N SER A 2 -11.40 18.56 -9.33
CA SER A 2 -12.80 19.00 -9.16
C SER A 2 -13.56 19.20 -10.47
N ALA A 3 -12.95 19.80 -11.49
CA ALA A 3 -13.58 19.99 -12.80
C ALA A 3 -13.96 18.68 -13.50
N ILE A 4 -13.16 17.62 -13.33
CA ILE A 4 -13.37 16.32 -13.99
C ILE A 4 -14.50 15.55 -13.29
N HIS A 5 -14.58 15.63 -11.95
CA HIS A 5 -15.71 15.09 -11.22
C HIS A 5 -17.03 15.82 -11.55
N ILE A 6 -16.98 17.16 -11.67
CA ILE A 6 -18.15 17.96 -12.09
C ILE A 6 -18.57 17.60 -13.52
N HIS A 7 -17.62 17.50 -14.45
CA HIS A 7 -17.91 17.09 -15.82
C HIS A 7 -18.54 15.69 -15.88
N ARG A 8 -18.01 14.72 -15.12
CA ARG A 8 -18.60 13.37 -15.02
C ARG A 8 -20.02 13.41 -14.46
N LEU A 9 -20.27 14.21 -13.43
CA LEU A 9 -21.60 14.36 -12.83
C LEU A 9 -22.64 14.89 -13.84
N ILE A 10 -22.22 15.76 -14.76
CA ILE A 10 -23.10 16.36 -15.78
C ILE A 10 -23.37 15.41 -16.94
N TYR A 11 -22.35 14.70 -17.43
CA TYR A 11 -22.45 13.89 -18.65
C TYR A 11 -22.84 12.42 -18.41
N ASP A 12 -22.54 11.84 -17.24
CA ASP A 12 -22.71 10.42 -16.98
C ASP A 12 -23.27 10.17 -15.57
N TYR A 13 -24.37 10.86 -15.25
CA TYR A 13 -25.05 10.75 -13.97
C TYR A 13 -25.69 9.36 -13.80
N GLY A 14 -25.23 8.58 -12.81
CA GLY A 14 -25.83 7.29 -12.43
C GLY A 14 -25.41 6.10 -13.30
N ASN A 15 -24.46 6.27 -14.22
CA ASN A 15 -23.95 5.20 -15.09
C ASN A 15 -22.65 4.61 -14.54
N TYR A 16 -22.43 3.32 -14.80
CA TYR A 16 -21.24 2.57 -14.38
C TYR A 16 -20.14 2.58 -15.46
N THR A 17 -19.90 3.73 -16.11
CA THR A 17 -18.77 3.83 -17.04
C THR A 17 -17.44 3.86 -16.31
N LEU A 18 -16.37 3.50 -17.04
CA LEU A 18 -15.00 3.39 -16.54
C LEU A 18 -14.57 4.69 -15.83
N ASP A 19 -14.27 4.59 -14.53
CA ASP A 19 -13.90 5.75 -13.71
C ASP A 19 -12.46 6.22 -13.97
N ILE A 20 -12.28 7.07 -14.98
CA ILE A 20 -10.97 7.67 -15.28
C ILE A 20 -10.51 8.66 -14.19
N SER A 21 -11.44 9.14 -13.35
CA SER A 21 -11.13 10.10 -12.28
C SER A 21 -10.39 9.43 -11.11
N GLY A 22 -10.60 8.13 -10.89
CA GLY A 22 -9.89 7.35 -9.88
C GLY A 22 -8.38 7.29 -10.12
N PRO A 23 -7.89 6.75 -11.25
CA PRO A 23 -6.46 6.73 -11.57
C PRO A 23 -5.84 8.13 -11.63
N LEU A 24 -6.59 9.12 -12.12
CA LEU A 24 -6.13 10.51 -12.17
C LEU A 24 -5.94 11.12 -10.77
N MET A 25 -6.83 10.80 -9.83
CA MET A 25 -6.72 11.21 -8.43
C MET A 25 -5.43 10.68 -7.82
N ILE A 26 -5.18 9.37 -7.97
CA ILE A 26 -3.99 8.72 -7.43
C ILE A 26 -2.71 9.30 -8.06
N ASN A 27 -2.69 9.54 -9.36
CA ASN A 27 -1.55 10.16 -10.04
C ASN A 27 -1.29 11.60 -9.56
N THR A 28 -2.34 12.38 -9.31
CA THR A 28 -2.21 13.73 -8.75
C THR A 28 -1.57 13.67 -7.36
N GLN A 29 -2.03 12.75 -6.51
CA GLN A 29 -1.47 12.59 -5.17
C GLN A 29 0.00 12.11 -5.22
N LYS A 30 0.33 11.19 -6.12
CA LYS A 30 1.71 10.69 -6.34
C LYS A 30 2.66 11.80 -6.80
N LEU A 31 2.22 12.67 -7.70
CA LEU A 31 3.01 13.81 -8.17
C LEU A 31 3.24 14.82 -7.05
N THR A 32 2.21 15.13 -6.27
CA THR A 32 2.32 16.02 -5.11
C THR A 32 3.27 15.45 -4.06
N ALA A 33 3.13 14.16 -3.73
CA ALA A 33 4.03 13.48 -2.78
C ALA A 33 5.48 13.49 -3.28
N LEU A 34 5.70 13.25 -4.57
CA LEU A 34 7.02 13.32 -5.21
C LEU A 34 7.62 14.73 -5.11
N ALA A 35 6.82 15.77 -5.37
CA ALA A 35 7.26 17.16 -5.26
C ALA A 35 7.67 17.53 -3.82
N PHE A 36 6.92 17.07 -2.81
CA PHE A 36 7.31 17.28 -1.41
C PHE A 36 8.58 16.50 -1.04
N ALA A 37 8.73 15.27 -1.52
CA ALA A 37 9.95 14.48 -1.31
C ALA A 37 11.20 15.15 -1.92
N PHE A 38 11.05 15.82 -3.07
CA PHE A 38 12.12 16.66 -3.63
C PHE A 38 12.45 17.86 -2.76
N TYR A 39 11.42 18.58 -2.31
CA TYR A 39 11.61 19.74 -1.47
C TYR A 39 12.32 19.38 -0.17
N ASP A 40 11.95 18.24 0.43
CA ASP A 40 12.58 17.69 1.61
C ASP A 40 14.06 17.30 1.36
N GLY A 41 14.37 16.69 0.21
CA GLY A 41 15.76 16.40 -0.19
C GLY A 41 16.60 17.65 -0.40
N TYR A 42 16.04 18.66 -1.08
CA TYR A 42 16.69 19.96 -1.30
C TYR A 42 16.99 20.68 0.03
N ARG A 43 16.03 20.69 0.95
CA ARG A 43 16.20 21.24 2.30
C ARG A 43 17.29 20.52 3.09
N SER A 44 17.33 19.19 3.01
CA SER A 44 18.37 18.38 3.65
C SER A 44 19.77 18.74 3.12
N GLN A 45 19.93 18.90 1.80
CA GLN A 45 21.20 19.33 1.18
C GLN A 45 21.61 20.76 1.57
N GLN A 46 20.67 21.70 1.65
CA GLN A 46 20.95 23.07 2.08
C GLN A 46 21.46 23.12 3.53
N ARG A 47 20.81 22.37 4.43
CA ARG A 47 21.24 22.25 5.82
C ARG A 47 22.64 21.64 5.93
N ALA A 48 22.95 20.62 5.14
CA ALA A 48 24.29 20.02 5.10
C ALA A 48 25.40 21.00 4.65
N LYS A 49 25.09 21.90 3.69
CA LYS A 49 26.02 22.93 3.20
C LYS A 49 26.20 24.08 4.20
N ARG A 50 25.17 24.40 4.98
CA ARG A 50 25.15 25.50 5.95
C ARG A 50 25.41 24.97 7.36
N ARG A 51 26.68 24.76 7.70
CA ARG A 51 27.16 24.23 9.00
C ARG A 51 27.00 25.20 10.20
N ARG A 52 26.09 26.18 10.18
CA ARG A 52 25.92 27.11 11.30
C ARG A 52 24.74 26.71 12.19
N PRO A 53 24.91 26.70 13.52
CA PRO A 53 23.86 26.32 14.47
C PRO A 53 22.64 27.28 14.49
N ASP A 54 22.73 28.48 13.92
CA ASP A 54 21.62 29.44 13.85
C ASP A 54 20.67 29.23 12.65
N ASP A 55 21.03 28.37 11.68
CA ASP A 55 20.21 28.08 10.47
C ASP A 55 19.04 27.12 10.74
N ASP A 56 18.96 26.51 11.93
CA ASP A 56 17.88 25.56 12.30
C ASP A 56 16.49 26.24 12.39
N LYS A 57 16.42 27.59 12.42
CA LYS A 57 15.17 28.35 12.38
C LYS A 57 14.49 28.37 11.01
N ASP A 58 15.29 28.47 9.94
CA ASP A 58 14.76 28.53 8.57
C ASP A 58 14.51 27.12 8.01
N PHE A 59 15.31 26.15 8.45
CA PHE A 59 15.20 24.76 8.02
C PHE A 59 15.28 23.80 9.21
N PRO A 60 14.15 23.55 9.92
CA PRO A 60 14.11 22.52 10.97
C PRO A 60 14.61 21.14 10.48
N PRO A 61 15.02 20.24 11.38
CA PRO A 61 15.30 18.85 11.00
C PRO A 61 14.05 18.18 10.40
N LEU A 62 14.26 17.26 9.46
CA LEU A 62 13.19 16.46 8.87
C LEU A 62 12.71 15.41 9.88
N ASN A 63 11.42 15.09 9.85
CA ASN A 63 10.91 13.94 10.61
C ASN A 63 11.44 12.62 10.02
N ALA A 64 11.40 11.52 10.79
CA ALA A 64 11.90 10.21 10.38
C ALA A 64 11.31 9.73 9.03
N ASP A 65 10.01 9.92 8.82
CA ASP A 65 9.35 9.54 7.57
C ASP A 65 9.79 10.40 6.38
N GLN A 66 9.96 11.70 6.60
CA GLN A 66 10.44 12.62 5.57
C GLN A 66 11.89 12.33 5.21
N GLU A 67 12.72 12.07 6.21
CA GLU A 67 14.12 11.66 6.03
C GLU A 67 14.21 10.33 5.26
N LYS A 68 13.31 9.39 5.56
CA LYS A 68 13.20 8.15 4.80
C LYS A 68 12.78 8.42 3.36
N GLN A 69 11.74 9.21 3.11
CA GLN A 69 11.13 9.39 1.78
C GLN A 69 11.79 10.48 0.92
N LYS A 70 12.74 11.26 1.43
CA LYS A 70 13.38 12.34 0.69
C LYS A 70 14.04 11.84 -0.59
N ILE A 71 14.01 12.69 -1.61
CA ILE A 71 14.65 12.45 -2.90
C ILE A 71 15.61 13.58 -3.18
N THR A 72 16.88 13.25 -3.38
CA THR A 72 17.95 14.20 -3.66
C THR A 72 18.10 14.49 -5.15
N ASP A 73 17.85 13.48 -5.98
CA ASP A 73 18.16 13.49 -7.40
C ASP A 73 16.90 13.32 -8.24
N ILE A 74 16.79 14.11 -9.30
CA ILE A 74 15.62 14.09 -10.18
C ILE A 74 15.60 12.76 -10.94
N PRO A 75 14.49 12.01 -10.91
CA PRO A 75 14.38 10.71 -11.55
C PRO A 75 14.45 10.87 -13.05
N HIS A 76 14.99 9.86 -13.69
CA HIS A 76 14.98 9.82 -15.14
C HIS A 76 13.52 9.77 -15.64
N PRO A 77 13.18 10.38 -16.80
CA PRO A 77 11.81 10.36 -17.32
C PRO A 77 11.20 8.96 -17.41
N ILE A 78 12.01 7.94 -17.67
CA ILE A 78 11.57 6.53 -17.73
C ILE A 78 11.21 6.01 -16.33
N GLU A 79 11.99 6.32 -15.30
CA GLU A 79 11.69 5.92 -13.91
C GLU A 79 10.41 6.60 -13.42
N PHE A 80 10.25 7.89 -13.74
CA PHE A 80 9.03 8.63 -13.46
C PHE A 80 7.82 8.02 -14.20
N LEU A 81 7.97 7.68 -15.48
CA LEU A 81 6.91 7.05 -16.26
C LEU A 81 6.55 5.68 -15.67
N SER A 82 7.55 4.89 -15.29
CA SER A 82 7.39 3.60 -14.65
C SER A 82 6.65 3.74 -13.31
N TYR A 83 6.99 4.75 -12.51
CA TYR A 83 6.28 5.09 -11.28
C TYR A 83 4.86 5.55 -11.54
N VAL A 84 4.58 6.34 -12.57
CA VAL A 84 3.21 6.78 -12.88
C VAL A 84 2.35 5.60 -13.38
N PHE A 85 2.91 4.75 -14.24
CA PHE A 85 2.19 3.73 -14.98
C PHE A 85 2.31 2.30 -14.44
N TYR A 86 2.85 2.08 -13.23
CA TYR A 86 2.87 0.72 -12.66
C TYR A 86 1.44 0.21 -12.44
N PHE A 87 1.20 -1.00 -12.96
CA PHE A 87 -0.14 -1.61 -13.04
C PHE A 87 -0.90 -1.59 -11.71
N HIS A 88 -0.22 -1.91 -10.62
CA HIS A 88 -0.86 -2.00 -9.30
C HIS A 88 -1.36 -0.64 -8.80
N GLY A 89 -0.69 0.46 -9.15
CA GLY A 89 -1.04 1.82 -8.74
C GLY A 89 -2.10 2.47 -9.62
N ILE A 90 -2.33 1.93 -10.81
CA ILE A 90 -3.44 2.34 -11.70
C ILE A 90 -4.70 1.53 -11.39
N CYS A 91 -4.56 0.21 -11.21
CA CYS A 91 -5.70 -0.71 -11.26
C CYS A 91 -6.16 -1.23 -9.89
N VAL A 92 -5.27 -1.32 -8.89
CA VAL A 92 -5.52 -2.18 -7.71
C VAL A 92 -5.42 -1.45 -6.38
N GLY A 93 -4.48 -0.51 -6.23
CA GLY A 93 -3.97 -0.21 -4.90
C GLY A 93 -3.53 1.24 -4.66
N PRO A 94 -3.47 1.61 -3.37
CA PRO A 94 -3.42 2.97 -2.85
C PRO A 94 -2.15 3.73 -3.27
N LEU A 95 -2.11 5.03 -2.93
CA LEU A 95 -0.91 5.84 -3.11
C LEU A 95 0.32 5.18 -2.48
N CYS A 96 1.39 5.11 -3.26
CA CYS A 96 2.72 4.65 -2.87
C CYS A 96 3.71 5.78 -3.09
N PHE A 97 4.67 5.98 -2.18
CA PHE A 97 5.72 6.97 -2.35
C PHE A 97 6.75 6.51 -3.39
N TYR A 98 7.41 7.47 -4.05
CA TYR A 98 8.37 7.17 -5.12
C TYR A 98 9.54 6.31 -4.65
N LYS A 99 10.06 6.55 -3.44
CA LYS A 99 11.18 5.78 -2.91
C LYS A 99 10.80 4.35 -2.58
N ASP A 100 9.64 4.15 -1.95
CA ASP A 100 9.12 2.81 -1.69
C ASP A 100 8.86 2.05 -3.00
N TYR A 101 8.40 2.76 -4.04
CA TYR A 101 8.25 2.19 -5.39
C TYR A 101 9.61 1.77 -5.98
N LEU A 102 10.64 2.62 -5.85
CA LEU A 102 11.99 2.33 -6.34
C LEU A 102 12.59 1.12 -5.62
N ASP A 103 12.49 1.10 -4.28
CA ASP A 103 12.93 -0.02 -3.44
C ASP A 103 12.23 -1.33 -3.81
N TYR A 104 10.95 -1.26 -4.21
CA TYR A 104 10.17 -2.40 -4.66
C TYR A 104 10.64 -2.93 -6.02
N ILE A 105 10.83 -2.07 -7.03
CA ILE A 105 11.24 -2.52 -8.37
C ILE A 105 12.69 -3.00 -8.42
N GLU A 106 13.54 -2.46 -7.55
CA GLU A 106 14.94 -2.88 -7.41
C GLU A 106 15.12 -4.07 -6.46
N GLY A 107 14.07 -4.43 -5.71
CA GLY A 107 14.08 -5.54 -4.76
C GLY A 107 14.84 -5.25 -3.46
N ARG A 108 15.18 -3.99 -3.17
CA ARG A 108 15.84 -3.57 -1.91
C ARG A 108 14.96 -3.86 -0.69
N ASN A 109 13.64 -3.83 -0.86
CA ASN A 109 12.68 -4.18 0.19
C ASN A 109 12.80 -5.63 0.69
N LEU A 110 13.35 -6.54 -0.13
CA LEU A 110 13.57 -7.95 0.25
C LEU A 110 14.87 -8.15 1.05
N LEU A 111 15.77 -7.16 1.02
CA LEU A 111 17.04 -7.18 1.75
C LEU A 111 16.88 -6.80 3.23
N VAL A 112 15.76 -6.16 3.59
CA VAL A 112 15.46 -5.71 4.96
C VAL A 112 14.82 -6.84 5.78
N ILE A 113 15.34 -8.04 5.66
CA ILE A 113 15.22 -9.02 6.75
C ILE A 113 16.42 -8.73 7.63
N PRO A 114 16.26 -8.19 8.86
CA PRO A 114 17.36 -8.15 9.78
C PRO A 114 17.70 -9.60 10.11
N THR A 115 18.67 -10.18 9.40
CA THR A 115 19.56 -11.13 10.06
C THR A 115 20.06 -10.38 11.26
N SER A 116 19.62 -10.82 12.44
CA SER A 116 19.92 -10.25 13.74
C SER A 116 21.41 -10.40 14.03
N ARG A 117 22.28 -9.73 13.25
CA ARG A 117 23.73 -9.70 13.39
C ARG A 117 24.40 -8.76 12.37
N ALA A 118 24.06 -7.48 12.39
CA ALA A 118 24.95 -6.46 11.83
C ALA A 118 25.46 -5.62 13.00
N GLU A 119 26.50 -6.15 13.65
CA GLU A 119 27.29 -5.41 14.62
C GLU A 119 27.91 -4.19 13.93
N ASN A 120 27.85 -3.07 14.65
CA ASN A 120 28.55 -1.81 14.43
C ASN A 120 29.89 -2.00 13.69
N THR A 121 30.03 -1.41 12.51
CA THR A 121 31.33 -0.92 12.07
C THR A 121 31.10 0.36 11.28
N GLU A 122 31.43 1.47 11.91
CA GLU A 122 31.52 2.78 11.28
C GLU A 122 32.71 2.84 10.32
N THR A 123 32.57 3.71 9.31
CA THR A 123 33.62 4.35 8.51
C THR A 123 34.16 3.56 7.30
N SER A 124 33.79 3.99 6.09
CA SER A 124 34.65 4.85 5.26
C SER A 124 34.02 5.09 3.88
N ASP A 125 34.11 6.35 3.44
CA ASP A 125 33.94 6.78 2.05
C ASP A 125 34.66 5.82 1.09
N THR A 126 33.93 5.24 0.14
CA THR A 126 34.34 5.11 -1.26
C THR A 126 33.15 4.68 -2.10
N THR A 127 33.18 5.14 -3.34
CA THR A 127 32.14 5.07 -4.37
C THR A 127 32.00 3.66 -4.94
N ASP A 128 31.79 2.66 -4.10
CA ASP A 128 31.49 1.30 -4.55
C ASP A 128 30.09 0.91 -4.08
N GLU A 129 29.24 0.67 -5.07
CA GLU A 129 27.89 0.13 -4.95
C GLU A 129 27.99 -1.30 -4.40
N TYR A 130 28.21 -1.44 -3.08
CA TYR A 130 28.18 -2.71 -2.39
C TYR A 130 26.77 -3.29 -2.47
N ARG A 131 26.54 -4.14 -3.47
CA ARG A 131 25.33 -4.93 -3.64
C ARG A 131 25.54 -6.27 -2.92
N PRO A 132 25.10 -6.43 -1.66
CA PRO A 132 25.26 -7.71 -0.97
C PRO A 132 24.60 -8.82 -1.79
N GLU A 133 25.29 -9.97 -1.93
CA GLU A 133 24.74 -11.14 -2.61
C GLU A 133 23.40 -11.53 -1.98
N ILE A 134 22.37 -11.48 -2.82
CA ILE A 134 20.96 -11.51 -2.42
C ILE A 134 20.58 -12.96 -2.14
N VAL A 135 20.74 -13.43 -0.90
CA VAL A 135 20.17 -14.72 -0.47
C VAL A 135 18.68 -14.53 -0.27
N GLN A 136 17.90 -14.73 -1.33
CA GLN A 136 16.44 -14.70 -1.26
C GLN A 136 15.97 -15.83 -0.33
N PRO A 137 15.13 -15.54 0.70
CA PRO A 137 14.58 -16.59 1.54
C PRO A 137 13.70 -17.52 0.69
N SER A 138 13.80 -18.83 0.95
CA SER A 138 12.99 -19.82 0.24
C SER A 138 11.50 -19.56 0.42
N THR A 139 10.81 -19.25 -0.68
CA THR A 139 9.39 -18.86 -0.71
C THR A 139 8.44 -20.05 -0.55
N PHE A 140 8.96 -21.29 -0.61
CA PHE A 140 8.14 -22.49 -0.65
C PHE A 140 7.32 -22.71 0.63
N TRP A 141 7.92 -22.55 1.81
CA TRP A 141 7.24 -22.81 3.08
C TRP A 141 6.14 -21.77 3.40
N PRO A 142 6.38 -20.45 3.22
CA PRO A 142 5.32 -19.44 3.31
C PRO A 142 4.17 -19.67 2.32
N VAL A 143 4.47 -20.08 1.08
CA VAL A 143 3.43 -20.35 0.07
C VAL A 143 2.59 -21.57 0.47
N CYS A 144 3.22 -22.67 0.86
CA CYS A 144 2.51 -23.88 1.26
C CYS A 144 1.61 -23.64 2.48
N THR A 145 2.06 -22.87 3.46
CA THR A 145 1.23 -22.52 4.63
C THR A 145 0.03 -21.64 4.26
N LYS A 146 0.22 -20.63 3.39
CA LYS A 146 -0.90 -19.80 2.90
C LYS A 146 -1.87 -20.59 2.04
N LEU A 147 -1.38 -21.52 1.21
CA LEU A 147 -2.20 -22.40 0.40
C LEU A 147 -3.04 -23.33 1.28
N ALA A 148 -2.43 -23.94 2.30
CA ALA A 148 -3.13 -24.78 3.27
C ALA A 148 -4.20 -24.00 4.04
N GLN A 149 -3.90 -22.75 4.45
CA GLN A 149 -4.85 -21.86 5.11
C GLN A 149 -6.03 -21.53 4.18
N CYS A 150 -5.78 -21.23 2.92
CA CYS A 150 -6.82 -20.97 1.92
C CYS A 150 -7.70 -22.21 1.69
N ALA A 151 -7.09 -23.39 1.56
CA ALA A 151 -7.82 -24.65 1.39
C ALA A 151 -8.69 -24.97 2.60
N LEU A 152 -8.18 -24.75 3.82
CA LEU A 152 -8.92 -24.94 5.07
C LEU A 152 -10.14 -24.01 5.13
N TRP A 153 -9.98 -22.72 4.84
CA TRP A 153 -11.11 -21.78 4.84
C TRP A 153 -12.12 -22.10 3.73
N GLY A 154 -11.64 -22.45 2.53
CA GLY A 154 -12.50 -22.89 1.43
C GLY A 154 -13.31 -24.14 1.80
N TYR A 155 -12.68 -25.12 2.43
CA TYR A 155 -13.35 -26.32 2.92
C TYR A 155 -14.42 -25.99 3.96
N ILE A 156 -14.10 -25.18 4.97
CA ILE A 156 -15.07 -24.75 5.99
C ILE A 156 -16.25 -24.06 5.32
N LEU A 157 -16.01 -23.15 4.37
CA LEU A 157 -17.09 -22.46 3.68
C LEU A 157 -17.95 -23.43 2.89
N LEU A 158 -17.39 -24.34 2.09
CA LEU A 158 -18.18 -25.28 1.30
C LEU A 158 -19.01 -26.24 2.16
N PHE A 159 -18.47 -26.70 3.30
CA PHE A 159 -19.19 -27.62 4.18
C PHE A 159 -20.20 -26.94 5.09
N TYR A 160 -19.89 -25.77 5.66
CA TYR A 160 -20.78 -25.09 6.61
C TYR A 160 -21.86 -24.23 5.94
N THR A 161 -21.59 -23.65 4.76
CA THR A 161 -22.54 -22.81 4.02
C THR A 161 -23.89 -23.46 3.70
N PRO A 162 -24.02 -24.77 3.38
CA PRO A 162 -25.33 -25.40 3.21
C PRO A 162 -26.15 -25.47 4.50
N TYR A 163 -25.53 -25.45 5.70
CA TYR A 163 -26.25 -25.50 6.97
C TYR A 163 -26.89 -24.16 7.37
N PHE A 164 -26.37 -23.03 6.89
CA PHE A 164 -26.89 -21.70 7.20
C PHE A 164 -27.81 -21.20 6.08
N THR A 165 -29.06 -21.65 6.09
CA THR A 165 -30.09 -21.20 5.14
C THR A 165 -30.61 -19.81 5.50
N ILE A 166 -30.65 -18.90 4.52
CA ILE A 166 -31.21 -17.54 4.70
C ILE A 166 -32.65 -17.57 5.20
N GLU A 167 -33.43 -18.58 4.80
CA GLU A 167 -34.85 -18.72 5.16
C GLU A 167 -35.08 -18.81 6.68
N TYR A 168 -34.10 -19.30 7.44
CA TYR A 168 -34.20 -19.40 8.90
C TYR A 168 -34.24 -18.02 9.58
N ASN A 169 -33.75 -16.95 8.94
CA ASN A 169 -33.88 -15.58 9.46
C ASN A 169 -35.34 -15.12 9.60
N ILE A 170 -36.25 -15.70 8.80
CA ILE A 170 -37.67 -15.34 8.74
C ILE A 170 -38.49 -16.23 9.69
N SER A 171 -37.89 -17.30 10.24
CA SER A 171 -38.56 -18.23 11.14
C SER A 171 -39.03 -17.53 12.43
N LYS A 172 -40.19 -17.94 12.95
CA LYS A 172 -40.76 -17.40 14.19
C LYS A 172 -39.82 -17.61 15.39
N GLU A 173 -39.03 -18.67 15.38
CA GLU A 173 -38.00 -18.96 16.41
C GLU A 173 -36.86 -17.93 16.40
N MET A 174 -36.35 -17.55 15.23
CA MET A 174 -35.29 -16.56 15.11
C MET A 174 -35.81 -15.15 15.41
N VAL A 175 -37.01 -14.80 14.95
CA VAL A 175 -37.60 -13.47 15.23
C VAL A 175 -37.83 -13.25 16.73
N ASN A 176 -38.20 -14.31 17.46
CA ASN A 176 -38.41 -14.27 18.91
C ASN A 176 -37.12 -14.38 19.73
N SER A 177 -35.96 -14.60 19.09
CA SER A 177 -34.66 -14.69 19.76
C SER A 177 -34.10 -13.30 20.12
N PRO A 178 -33.17 -13.21 21.09
CA PRO A 178 -32.53 -11.94 21.46
C PRO A 178 -31.81 -11.31 20.27
N LEU A 179 -31.80 -9.96 20.22
CA LEU A 179 -31.26 -9.18 19.10
C LEU A 179 -29.84 -9.59 18.69
N PHE A 180 -28.98 -9.91 19.66
CA PHE A 180 -27.61 -10.33 19.40
C PHE A 180 -27.55 -11.62 18.57
N LYS A 181 -28.35 -12.63 18.91
CA LYS A 181 -28.42 -13.89 18.14
C LYS A 181 -28.96 -13.65 16.73
N ARG A 182 -29.94 -12.76 16.59
CA ARG A 182 -30.51 -12.38 15.28
C ARG A 182 -29.48 -11.71 14.38
N ILE A 183 -28.73 -10.75 14.91
CA ILE A 183 -27.69 -10.04 14.15
C ILE A 183 -26.56 -11.00 13.76
N GLN A 184 -26.11 -11.86 14.68
CA GLN A 184 -25.08 -12.84 14.39
C GLN A 184 -25.51 -13.82 13.29
N TYR A 185 -26.69 -14.43 13.42
CA TYR A 185 -27.18 -15.38 12.42
C TYR A 185 -27.43 -14.71 11.07
N LEU A 186 -27.96 -13.48 11.06
CA LEU A 186 -28.15 -12.69 9.83
C LEU A 186 -26.83 -12.43 9.10
N LEU A 187 -25.79 -11.99 9.83
CA LEU A 187 -24.47 -11.72 9.24
C LEU A 187 -23.86 -12.98 8.64
N PHE A 188 -23.86 -14.09 9.40
CA PHE A 188 -23.29 -15.37 8.93
C PHE A 188 -24.08 -15.96 7.75
N SER A 189 -25.41 -15.98 7.80
CA SER A 189 -26.24 -16.53 6.71
C SER A 189 -26.17 -15.70 5.42
N THR A 190 -26.10 -14.37 5.53
CA THR A 190 -25.92 -13.48 4.37
C THR A 190 -24.53 -13.67 3.75
N PHE A 191 -23.49 -13.77 4.58
CA PHE A 191 -22.13 -14.04 4.11
C PHE A 191 -22.04 -15.41 3.41
N CYS A 192 -22.58 -16.47 4.02
CA CYS A 192 -22.64 -17.81 3.43
C CYS A 192 -23.40 -17.82 2.11
N THR A 193 -24.51 -17.09 1.98
CA THR A 193 -25.26 -17.02 0.71
C THR A 193 -24.50 -16.27 -0.37
N ARG A 194 -23.75 -15.22 -0.02
CA ARG A 194 -22.88 -14.52 -0.98
C ARG A 194 -21.70 -15.38 -1.45
N ALA A 195 -21.31 -16.37 -0.64
CA ALA A 195 -20.21 -17.29 -0.95
C ALA A 195 -20.65 -18.52 -1.74
N LYS A 196 -21.97 -18.80 -1.85
CA LYS A 196 -22.53 -19.77 -2.80
C LYS A 196 -22.52 -19.18 -4.20
#